data_AF-A0A177Q1U8-F1
#
_entry.id   AF-A0A177Q1U8-F1
#
_cell.length_a   1.000
_cell.length_b   1.000
_cell.length_c   1.000
_cell.angle_alpha   90.00
_cell.angle_beta   90.00
_cell.angle_gamma   90.00
#
_symmetry.space_group_name_H-M   'P 1'
#
loop_
_entity.id
_entity.type
_entity.pdbx_description
1 polymer ?
#
loop_
_entity_poly.entity_id
_entity_poly.type
_entity_poly.pdbx_seq_one_letter_code
_entity_poly.pdbx_strand_id
1 'polypeptide(L)'
;MAKAPDDEQLAFASVEGRIVITANQGDFAALHWAWSADHRSHAGIVIVPQLMELRIKLGRLAGMFFFHEQDYFINRLEYLSSWPDELDVL
;
A
#
# COMPACT_ATOMS: atom_id res chain seq x y z
N MET A 1 -18.47 -0.92 -15.33
CA MET A 1 -17.93 -2.01 -14.47
C MET A 1 -18.17 -1.59 -13.03
N ALA A 2 -18.76 -2.46 -12.20
CA ALA A 2 -18.97 -2.15 -10.79
C ALA A 2 -17.63 -2.18 -10.05
N LYS A 3 -17.36 -1.19 -9.20
CA LYS A 3 -16.19 -1.18 -8.31
C LYS A 3 -16.47 -2.17 -7.18
N ALA A 4 -15.57 -3.13 -6.95
CA ALA A 4 -15.67 -3.99 -5.78
C ALA A 4 -15.54 -3.15 -4.50
N PRO A 5 -16.25 -3.48 -3.41
CA PRO A 5 -16.03 -2.89 -2.09
C PRO A 5 -14.55 -2.90 -1.67
N ASP A 6 -14.14 -1.92 -0.86
CA ASP A 6 -12.73 -1.78 -0.48
C ASP A 6 -12.26 -2.91 0.45
N ASP A 7 -13.16 -3.49 1.25
CA ASP A 7 -12.87 -4.68 2.07
C ASP A 7 -12.68 -5.93 1.22
N GLU A 8 -13.47 -6.11 0.16
CA GLU A 8 -13.31 -7.20 -0.81
C GLU A 8 -11.99 -7.07 -1.58
N GLN A 9 -11.60 -5.85 -1.95
CA GLN A 9 -10.30 -5.59 -2.58
C GLN A 9 -9.14 -5.97 -1.65
N LEU A 10 -9.21 -5.58 -0.37
CA LEU A 10 -8.19 -5.93 0.62
C LEU A 10 -8.18 -7.44 0.92
N ALA A 11 -9.35 -8.08 0.98
CA ALA A 11 -9.48 -9.54 1.11
C ALA A 11 -8.84 -10.29 -0.05
N PHE A 12 -9.19 -9.92 -1.27
CA PHE A 12 -8.62 -10.52 -2.47
C PHE A 12 -7.09 -10.32 -2.52
N ALA A 13 -6.62 -9.10 -2.30
CA ALA A 13 -5.18 -8.81 -2.29
C ALA A 13 -4.46 -9.62 -1.21
N SER A 14 -5.04 -9.76 -0.02
CA SER A 14 -4.43 -10.54 1.07
C SER A 14 -4.35 -12.04 0.76
N VAL A 15 -5.39 -12.62 0.16
CA VAL A 15 -5.38 -14.04 -0.28
C VAL A 15 -4.30 -14.28 -1.34
N GLU A 16 -4.11 -13.33 -2.24
CA GLU A 16 -3.11 -13.39 -3.31
C GLU A 16 -1.70 -12.99 -2.86
N GLY A 17 -1.50 -12.61 -1.59
CA GLY A 17 -0.24 -12.07 -1.07
C GLY A 17 0.14 -10.70 -1.65
N ARG A 18 -0.79 -9.95 -2.24
CA ARG A 18 -0.51 -8.68 -2.92
C ARG A 18 -0.68 -7.48 -2.02
N ILE A 19 0.21 -6.51 -2.19
CA ILE A 19 0.13 -5.20 -1.54
C ILE A 19 -0.90 -4.35 -2.28
N VAL A 20 -1.81 -3.69 -1.55
CA VAL A 20 -2.73 -2.72 -2.12
C VAL A 20 -2.04 -1.37 -2.26
N ILE A 21 -2.04 -0.79 -3.45
CA ILE A 21 -1.56 0.57 -3.71
C ILE A 21 -2.77 1.43 -4.06
N THR A 22 -3.04 2.49 -3.28
CA THR A 22 -4.28 3.28 -3.44
C THR A 22 -4.08 4.75 -3.06
N ALA A 23 -4.87 5.63 -3.67
CA ALA A 23 -5.01 7.02 -3.21
C ALA A 23 -6.15 7.19 -2.18
N ASN A 24 -6.94 6.13 -1.93
CA ASN A 24 -8.01 6.15 -0.95
C ASN A 24 -7.48 5.98 0.48
N GLN A 25 -6.98 7.07 1.06
CA GLN A 25 -6.44 7.07 2.42
C GLN A 25 -7.50 6.74 3.47
N GLY A 26 -8.67 7.35 3.41
CA GLY A 26 -9.68 7.26 4.46
C GLY A 26 -10.14 5.84 4.69
N ASP A 27 -10.66 5.20 3.65
CA ASP A 27 -11.27 3.88 3.78
C ASP A 27 -10.23 2.79 4.06
N PHE A 28 -9.06 2.83 3.39
CA PHE A 28 -8.03 1.81 3.61
C PHE A 28 -7.28 1.96 4.93
N ALA A 29 -7.13 3.18 5.46
CA ALA A 29 -6.60 3.36 6.82
C ALA A 29 -7.60 2.84 7.86
N ALA A 30 -8.90 3.08 7.69
CA ALA A 30 -9.92 2.52 8.57
C ALA A 30 -9.95 0.98 8.51
N LEU A 31 -9.88 0.41 7.30
CA LEU A 31 -9.84 -1.04 7.08
C LEU A 31 -8.59 -1.67 7.72
N HIS A 32 -7.42 -1.04 7.60
CA HIS A 32 -6.20 -1.49 8.26
C HIS A 32 -6.41 -1.67 9.77
N TRP A 33 -6.93 -0.63 10.44
CA TRP A 33 -7.16 -0.68 11.89
C TRP A 33 -8.24 -1.68 12.29
N ALA A 34 -9.31 -1.79 11.49
CA ALA A 34 -10.36 -2.78 11.72
C ALA A 34 -9.81 -4.22 11.63
N TRP A 35 -9.02 -4.52 10.59
CA TRP A 35 -8.39 -5.82 10.44
C TRP A 35 -7.40 -6.12 11.55
N SER A 36 -6.60 -5.13 11.96
CA SER A 36 -5.68 -5.27 13.09
C SER A 36 -6.43 -5.58 14.40
N ALA A 37 -7.55 -4.93 14.66
CA ALA A 37 -8.38 -5.20 15.85
C ALA A 37 -8.96 -6.62 15.83
N ASP A 38 -9.36 -7.09 14.65
CA ASP A 38 -9.90 -8.44 14.43
C ASP A 38 -8.80 -9.52 14.33
N HIS A 39 -7.53 -9.18 14.54
CA HIS A 39 -6.37 -10.08 14.37
C HIS A 39 -6.31 -10.72 12.97
N ARG A 40 -6.81 -10.00 11.96
CA ARG A 40 -6.76 -10.39 10.55
C ARG A 40 -5.52 -9.84 9.90
N SER A 41 -4.84 -10.68 9.11
CA SER A 41 -3.61 -10.29 8.41
C SER A 41 -3.89 -9.84 6.97
N HIS A 42 -3.23 -8.78 6.51
CA HIS A 42 -3.16 -8.38 5.11
C HIS A 42 -1.72 -8.28 4.61
N ALA A 43 -1.52 -8.42 3.30
CA ALA A 43 -0.17 -8.41 2.69
C ALA A 43 0.48 -7.00 2.63
N GLY A 44 -0.30 -5.94 2.86
CA GLY A 44 0.21 -4.57 3.00
C GLY A 44 -0.65 -3.55 2.27
N ILE A 45 -0.57 -2.30 2.72
CA ILE A 45 -1.29 -1.17 2.13
C ILE A 45 -0.31 -0.01 1.95
N VAL A 46 -0.26 0.56 0.76
CA VAL A 46 0.54 1.73 0.42
C VAL A 46 -0.40 2.84 -0.05
N ILE A 47 -0.44 3.93 0.72
CA ILE A 47 -1.17 5.15 0.39
C ILE A 47 -0.30 6.05 -0.48
N VAL A 48 -0.79 6.33 -1.68
CA VAL A 48 -0.13 7.19 -2.67
C VAL A 48 -0.86 8.53 -2.75
N PRO A 49 -0.20 9.66 -2.42
CA PRO A 49 -0.83 10.97 -2.52
C PRO A 49 -1.29 11.28 -3.95
N GLN A 50 -2.53 11.73 -4.11
CA GLN A 50 -3.10 12.03 -5.42
C GLN A 50 -2.26 13.05 -6.20
N LEU A 51 -1.83 14.12 -5.53
CA LEU A 51 -1.11 15.27 -6.11
C LEU A 51 0.41 15.08 -6.25
N MET A 52 0.96 13.90 -5.91
CA MET A 52 2.40 13.65 -6.11
C MET A 52 2.70 13.42 -7.61
N GLU A 53 3.81 13.97 -8.09
CA GLU A 53 4.25 13.80 -9.48
C GLU A 53 4.53 12.33 -9.82
N LEU A 54 4.22 11.93 -11.05
CA LEU A 54 4.35 10.53 -11.48
C LEU A 54 5.79 10.02 -11.37
N ARG A 55 6.79 10.83 -11.73
CA ARG A 55 8.21 10.46 -11.61
C ARG A 55 8.56 10.11 -10.17
N ILE A 56 8.15 10.96 -9.22
CA ILE A 56 8.39 10.75 -7.79
C ILE A 56 7.63 9.52 -7.28
N LYS A 57 6.36 9.32 -7.69
CA LYS A 57 5.58 8.12 -7.33
C LYS A 57 6.30 6.85 -7.77
N LEU A 58 6.71 6.79 -9.03
CA LEU A 58 7.40 5.63 -9.60
C LEU A 58 8.72 5.38 -8.89
N GLY A 59 9.49 6.44 -8.61
CA GLY A 59 10.78 6.28 -7.94
C GLY A 59 10.69 5.76 -6.52
N ARG A 60 9.78 6.31 -5.74
CA ARG A 60 9.54 5.86 -4.37
C ARG A 60 8.99 4.44 -4.32
N LEU A 61 8.06 4.08 -5.23
CA LEU A 61 7.55 2.71 -5.32
C LEU A 61 8.67 1.73 -5.72
N ALA A 62 9.51 2.10 -6.68
CA ALA A 62 10.64 1.28 -7.11
C ALA A 62 11.64 1.05 -5.98
N GLY A 63 12.08 2.12 -5.29
CA GLY A 63 12.98 2.00 -4.14
C GLY A 63 12.39 1.15 -3.02
N MET A 64 11.14 1.42 -2.64
CA MET A 64 10.41 0.68 -1.61
C MET A 64 10.34 -0.84 -1.92
N PHE A 65 10.12 -1.24 -3.17
CA PHE A 65 10.09 -2.66 -3.54
C PHE A 65 11.47 -3.26 -3.86
N PHE A 66 12.48 -2.43 -4.10
CA PHE A 66 13.86 -2.89 -4.32
C PHE A 66 14.55 -3.20 -2.99
N PHE A 67 14.31 -2.40 -1.95
CA PHE A 67 14.99 -2.52 -0.67
C PHE A 67 14.25 -3.37 0.37
N HIS A 68 13.00 -3.74 0.11
CA HIS A 68 12.18 -4.51 1.06
C HIS A 68 11.59 -5.76 0.42
N GLU A 69 11.76 -6.88 1.11
CA GLU A 69 11.07 -8.12 0.78
C GLU A 69 9.57 -8.02 1.11
N GLN A 70 8.77 -8.89 0.50
CA GLN A 70 7.31 -8.90 0.64
C GLN A 70 6.85 -8.97 2.10
N ASP A 71 7.54 -9.74 2.94
CA ASP A 71 7.23 -9.91 4.36
C ASP A 71 7.33 -8.62 5.16
N TYR A 72 8.13 -7.64 4.69
CA TYR A 72 8.18 -6.32 5.29
C TYR A 72 6.80 -5.67 5.34
N PHE A 73 5.97 -5.86 4.30
CA PHE A 73 4.70 -5.14 4.16
C PHE A 73 3.52 -5.77 4.90
N ILE A 74 3.69 -6.99 5.43
CA ILE A 74 2.63 -7.70 6.13
C ILE A 74 2.11 -6.85 7.30
N ASN A 75 0.80 -6.60 7.30
CA ASN A 75 0.10 -5.80 8.30
C ASN A 75 0.62 -4.36 8.45
N ARG A 76 1.21 -3.79 7.39
CA ARG A 76 1.67 -2.40 7.39
C ARG A 76 0.78 -1.48 6.55
N LEU A 77 0.60 -0.28 7.06
CA LEU A 77 0.03 0.86 6.35
C LEU A 77 1.16 1.87 6.10
N GLU A 78 1.65 1.89 4.86
CA GLU A 78 2.73 2.76 4.42
C GLU A 78 2.18 3.99 3.70
N TYR A 79 2.84 5.13 3.88
CA TYR A 79 2.51 6.37 3.18
C TYR A 79 3.66 6.72 2.26
N LEU A 80 3.45 6.66 0.94
CA LEU A 80 4.51 6.95 -0.04
C LEU A 80 5.10 8.36 0.12
N SER A 81 4.36 9.30 0.72
CA SER A 81 4.86 10.64 1.08
C SER A 81 6.04 10.61 2.05
N SER A 82 6.12 9.59 2.91
CA SER A 82 7.15 9.45 3.95
C SER A 82 8.43 8.77 3.45
N TRP A 83 8.42 8.24 2.22
CA TRP A 83 9.57 7.57 1.62
C TRP A 83 10.45 8.56 0.86
N PRO A 84 11.79 8.43 0.92
CA PRO A 84 12.71 9.25 0.15
C PRO A 84 12.59 8.96 -1.35
N ASP A 85 12.88 9.95 -2.21
CA ASP A 85 13.04 9.70 -3.64
C ASP A 85 14.43 9.06 -3.86
N GLU A 86 14.46 7.76 -4.08
CA GLU A 86 15.70 6.97 -4.18
C GLU A 86 16.13 6.72 -5.64
N LEU A 87 15.51 7.37 -6.62
CA LEU A 87 15.92 7.22 -8.03
C LEU A 87 17.18 7.99 -8.44
N ASP A 88 17.86 8.65 -7.51
CA ASP A 88 19.17 9.25 -7.79
C ASP A 88 20.33 8.23 -7.72
N VAL A 89 20.03 6.94 -7.47
CA VAL A 89 21.05 5.88 -7.29
C VAL A 89 20.95 4.71 -8.29
N LEU A 90 20.08 4.81 -9.30
CA LEU A 90 20.00 3.89 -10.45
C LEU A 90 20.39 4.61 -11.75
#